data_AF-A0A3N5HVV4-F1
#
_entry.id   AF-A0A3N5HVV4-F1
#
_cell.length_a   1.000
_cell.length_b   1.000
_cell.length_c   1.000
_cell.angle_alpha   90.00
_cell.angle_beta   90.00
_cell.angle_gamma   90.00
#
_symmetry.space_group_name_H-M   'P 1'
#
loop_
_entity.id
_entity.type
_entity.pdbx_description
1 polymer ?
#
loop_
_entity_poly.entity_id
_entity_poly.type
_entity_poly.pdbx_seq_one_letter_code
_entity_poly.pdbx_strand_id
1 'polypeptide(L)'
;VRVEGALAAGVYAKDVILAIINQLGVKGGVGYAYEYAGPVIDRMTMEERLTVCNMSIEGGARFGYVNPDATTIDYLRGRPHAPAGEAFDRAAAWWKTIATEPGAGFDDVKRIDGSALEPVVTWGINPEMSVGVNQRIPAPESAPEAERPTYREALAHMGFEAGQLIKGAKIDVAFVGSCTNGRLSDLRAAAAVAKKGKVAQHVRALIVPGSQQVAKAAEAEGLHEVFQQAGFQWRKAGCSMCLGMNDDKLQGREMSASSSNRNFIGRQGSPTGRTLLMSPAMVAAAAITGAVADVREML
;
A
#
# COMPACT_ATOMS: atom_id res chain seq x y z
N VAL A 1 12.65 -2.38 -12.59
CA VAL A 1 12.88 -2.40 -11.12
C VAL A 1 12.95 -3.83 -10.64
N ARG A 2 14.09 -4.27 -10.12
CA ARG A 2 14.30 -5.63 -9.61
C ARG A 2 14.31 -5.66 -8.09
N VAL A 3 13.44 -6.47 -7.49
CA VAL A 3 13.38 -6.69 -6.03
C VAL A 3 13.90 -8.08 -5.72
N GLU A 4 15.11 -8.12 -5.15
CA GLU A 4 15.87 -9.33 -4.87
C GLU A 4 15.63 -9.83 -3.43
N GLY A 5 16.18 -10.99 -3.07
CA GLY A 5 16.08 -11.52 -1.72
C GLY A 5 14.71 -12.10 -1.40
N ALA A 6 14.26 -12.00 -0.16
CA ALA A 6 12.92 -12.41 0.29
C ALA A 6 12.39 -11.46 1.38
N LEU A 7 11.07 -11.26 1.43
CA LEU A 7 10.47 -10.36 2.42
C LEU A 7 10.44 -11.02 3.80
N ALA A 8 10.75 -10.24 4.84
CA ALA A 8 10.54 -10.65 6.22
C ALA A 8 9.03 -10.71 6.56
N ALA A 9 8.69 -11.44 7.63
CA ALA A 9 7.32 -11.45 8.14
C ALA A 9 6.86 -10.03 8.50
N GLY A 10 5.60 -9.70 8.17
CA GLY A 10 5.02 -8.38 8.36
C GLY A 10 5.39 -7.33 7.31
N VAL A 11 6.18 -7.70 6.29
CA VAL A 11 6.47 -6.85 5.13
C VAL A 11 5.63 -7.32 3.95
N TYR A 12 4.85 -6.40 3.38
CA TYR A 12 3.86 -6.67 2.34
C TYR A 12 4.19 -5.92 1.05
N ALA A 13 3.44 -6.21 -0.03
CA ALA A 13 3.59 -5.54 -1.32
C ALA A 13 3.48 -4.00 -1.24
N LYS A 14 2.67 -3.48 -0.30
CA LYS A 14 2.56 -2.04 -0.03
C LYS A 14 3.88 -1.44 0.45
N ASP A 15 4.59 -2.15 1.34
CA ASP A 15 5.87 -1.72 1.86
C ASP A 15 6.94 -1.72 0.74
N VAL A 16 6.91 -2.75 -0.12
CA VAL A 16 7.79 -2.85 -1.30
C VAL A 16 7.62 -1.65 -2.24
N ILE A 17 6.37 -1.31 -2.60
CA ILE A 17 6.15 -0.22 -3.56
C ILE A 17 6.42 1.16 -2.93
N LEU A 18 6.15 1.37 -1.64
CA LEU A 18 6.56 2.59 -0.96
C LEU A 18 8.09 2.71 -0.90
N ALA A 19 8.83 1.63 -0.63
CA ALA A 19 10.28 1.62 -0.67
C ALA A 19 10.84 1.91 -2.08
N ILE A 20 10.20 1.37 -3.13
CA ILE A 20 10.55 1.68 -4.52
C ILE A 20 10.38 3.19 -4.78
N ILE A 21 9.23 3.77 -4.42
CA ILE A 21 8.95 5.19 -4.66
C ILE A 21 9.86 6.08 -3.82
N ASN A 22 10.18 5.71 -2.58
CA ASN A 22 11.15 6.41 -1.74
C ASN A 22 12.55 6.47 -2.38
N GLN A 23 13.02 5.35 -2.95
CA GLN A 23 14.36 5.30 -3.54
C GLN A 23 14.47 5.93 -4.93
N LEU A 24 13.37 5.99 -5.68
CA LEU A 24 13.34 6.55 -7.04
C LEU A 24 12.83 8.00 -7.09
N GLY A 25 12.05 8.41 -6.08
CA GLY A 25 11.33 9.68 -6.05
C GLY A 25 10.05 9.67 -6.89
N VAL A 26 9.16 10.64 -6.65
CA VAL A 26 7.88 10.77 -7.40
C VAL A 26 8.07 11.14 -8.87
N LYS A 27 9.29 11.52 -9.28
CA LYS A 27 9.66 11.82 -10.67
C LYS A 27 10.55 10.73 -11.30
N GLY A 28 10.89 9.68 -10.56
CA GLY A 28 11.84 8.66 -11.01
C GLY A 28 11.41 7.87 -12.25
N GLY A 29 10.11 7.88 -12.58
CA GLY A 29 9.55 7.16 -13.72
C GLY A 29 9.16 8.05 -14.90
N VAL A 30 9.39 9.37 -14.83
CA VAL A 30 8.98 10.29 -15.90
C VAL A 30 9.65 9.91 -17.22
N GLY A 31 8.85 9.58 -18.23
CA GLY A 31 9.33 9.12 -19.55
C GLY A 31 9.55 7.61 -19.66
N TYR A 32 9.35 6.84 -18.58
CA TYR A 32 9.61 5.41 -18.53
C TYR A 32 8.35 4.59 -18.22
N ALA A 33 8.40 3.30 -18.57
CA ALA A 33 7.53 2.27 -18.03
C ALA A 33 8.30 1.43 -17.01
N TYR A 34 7.64 0.98 -15.95
CA TYR A 34 8.26 0.12 -14.94
C TYR A 34 7.93 -1.35 -15.19
N GLU A 35 8.92 -2.15 -15.56
CA GLU A 35 8.87 -3.59 -15.36
C GLU A 35 9.27 -3.90 -13.90
N TYR A 36 8.40 -4.56 -13.14
CA TYR A 36 8.73 -5.10 -11.83
C TYR A 36 9.10 -6.57 -11.96
N ALA A 37 10.28 -6.93 -11.48
CA ALA A 37 10.83 -8.28 -11.60
C ALA A 37 11.63 -8.67 -10.35
N GLY A 38 12.08 -9.92 -10.33
CA GLY A 38 12.97 -10.46 -9.32
C GLY A 38 12.23 -11.33 -8.28
N PRO A 39 12.98 -12.13 -7.51
CA PRO A 39 12.43 -13.19 -6.67
C PRO A 39 11.29 -12.77 -5.73
N VAL A 40 11.33 -11.53 -5.21
CA VAL A 40 10.24 -11.01 -4.36
C VAL A 40 8.96 -10.83 -5.17
N ILE A 41 9.04 -10.21 -6.35
CA ILE A 41 7.89 -9.97 -7.23
C ILE A 41 7.34 -11.29 -7.77
N ASP A 42 8.23 -12.23 -8.14
CA ASP A 42 7.84 -13.53 -8.69
C ASP A 42 6.99 -14.33 -7.70
N ARG A 43 7.30 -14.24 -6.39
CA ARG A 43 6.55 -14.90 -5.31
C ARG A 43 5.25 -14.20 -4.91
N MET A 44 5.02 -12.96 -5.35
CA MET A 44 3.79 -12.24 -5.04
C MET A 44 2.58 -12.91 -5.69
N THR A 45 1.48 -12.96 -4.95
CA THR A 45 0.16 -13.24 -5.50
C THR A 45 -0.25 -12.15 -6.50
N MET A 46 -1.26 -12.42 -7.34
CA MET A 46 -1.77 -11.39 -8.25
C MET A 46 -2.33 -10.17 -7.53
N GLU A 47 -2.93 -10.32 -6.35
CA GLU A 47 -3.45 -9.16 -5.60
C GLU A 47 -2.32 -8.24 -5.13
N GLU A 48 -1.21 -8.81 -4.69
CA GLU A 48 0.02 -8.08 -4.32
C GLU A 48 0.69 -7.41 -5.53
N ARG A 49 0.80 -8.11 -6.67
CA ARG A 49 1.31 -7.52 -7.92
C ARG A 49 0.48 -6.32 -8.35
N LEU A 50 -0.84 -6.41 -8.21
CA LEU A 50 -1.75 -5.32 -8.52
C LEU A 50 -1.59 -4.13 -7.57
N THR A 51 -1.24 -4.34 -6.30
CA THR A 51 -0.83 -3.25 -5.39
C THR A 51 0.40 -2.53 -5.92
N VAL A 52 1.45 -3.27 -6.32
CA VAL A 52 2.70 -2.69 -6.82
C VAL A 52 2.46 -1.92 -8.12
N CYS A 53 1.78 -2.51 -9.11
CA CYS A 53 1.48 -1.85 -10.38
C CYS A 53 0.51 -0.67 -10.24
N ASN A 54 -0.41 -0.71 -9.26
CA ASN A 54 -1.33 0.41 -9.04
C ASN A 54 -0.59 1.70 -8.68
N MET A 55 0.52 1.57 -7.95
CA MET A 55 1.28 2.72 -7.45
C MET A 55 2.45 3.15 -8.36
N SER A 56 2.56 2.61 -9.58
CA SER A 56 3.60 3.03 -10.53
C SER A 56 3.50 4.49 -10.92
N ILE A 57 2.28 5.02 -11.03
CA ILE A 57 2.03 6.42 -11.38
C ILE A 57 2.44 7.38 -10.25
N GLU A 58 2.39 6.94 -9.00
CA GLU A 58 2.89 7.70 -7.85
C GLU A 58 4.43 7.83 -7.86
N GLY A 59 5.15 6.92 -8.53
CA GLY A 59 6.57 7.06 -8.86
C GLY A 59 6.86 7.80 -10.17
N GLY A 60 5.81 8.31 -10.85
CA GLY A 60 5.92 9.06 -12.10
C GLY A 60 5.99 8.22 -13.37
N ALA A 61 5.97 6.88 -13.28
CA ALA A 61 6.00 6.00 -14.46
C ALA A 61 4.68 6.04 -15.25
N ARG A 62 4.78 5.88 -16.57
CA ARG A 62 3.61 5.89 -17.46
C ARG A 62 2.63 4.75 -17.16
N PHE A 63 3.19 3.58 -16.89
CA PHE A 63 2.52 2.40 -16.37
C PHE A 63 3.58 1.51 -15.72
N GLY A 64 3.13 0.53 -14.94
CA GLY A 64 4.00 -0.54 -14.48
C GLY A 64 3.34 -1.90 -14.63
N TYR A 65 4.16 -2.92 -14.84
CA TYR A 65 3.71 -4.27 -15.13
C TYR A 65 4.63 -5.32 -14.49
N VAL A 66 4.06 -6.50 -14.28
CA VAL A 66 4.78 -7.73 -13.91
C VAL A 66 4.56 -8.71 -15.05
N ASN A 67 5.63 -9.39 -15.47
CA ASN A 67 5.53 -10.35 -16.57
C ASN A 67 4.55 -11.50 -16.23
N PRO A 68 3.74 -11.95 -17.22
CA PRO A 68 2.78 -13.03 -17.00
C PRO A 68 3.48 -14.36 -16.75
N ASP A 69 3.02 -15.07 -15.72
CA ASP A 69 3.54 -16.39 -15.32
C ASP A 69 2.39 -17.32 -14.87
N ALA A 70 2.72 -18.43 -14.22
CA ALA A 70 1.75 -19.37 -13.68
C ALA A 70 0.76 -18.69 -12.71
N THR A 71 1.24 -17.81 -11.82
CA THR A 71 0.41 -17.08 -10.87
C THR A 71 -0.63 -16.20 -11.60
N THR A 72 -0.23 -15.53 -12.67
CA THR A 72 -1.14 -14.74 -13.51
C THR A 72 -2.19 -15.62 -14.19
N ILE A 73 -1.77 -16.75 -14.76
CA ILE A 73 -2.66 -17.67 -15.48
C ILE A 73 -3.67 -18.29 -14.50
N ASP A 74 -3.22 -18.79 -13.36
CA ASP A 74 -4.09 -19.43 -12.37
C ASP A 74 -5.08 -18.43 -11.78
N TYR A 75 -4.67 -17.18 -11.58
CA TYR A 75 -5.59 -16.13 -11.14
C TYR A 75 -6.71 -15.86 -12.13
N LEU A 76 -6.45 -15.96 -13.44
CA LEU A 76 -7.47 -15.74 -14.49
C LEU A 76 -8.40 -16.94 -14.69
N ARG A 77 -7.96 -18.14 -14.33
CA ARG A 77 -8.72 -19.38 -14.55
C ARG A 77 -10.09 -19.33 -13.86
N GLY A 78 -11.15 -19.58 -14.63
CA GLY A 78 -12.53 -19.62 -14.12
C GLY A 78 -13.13 -18.25 -13.76
N ARG A 79 -12.42 -17.14 -13.99
CA ARG A 79 -12.98 -15.80 -13.77
C ARG A 79 -14.00 -15.42 -14.85
N PRO A 80 -14.98 -14.55 -14.54
CA PRO A 80 -15.87 -14.00 -15.55
C PRO A 80 -15.09 -13.40 -16.73
N HIS A 81 -15.56 -13.67 -17.94
CA HIS A 81 -14.96 -13.24 -19.21
C HIS A 81 -13.58 -13.83 -19.55
N ALA A 82 -13.00 -14.69 -18.70
CA ALA A 82 -11.86 -15.49 -19.10
C ALA A 82 -12.32 -16.57 -20.11
N PRO A 83 -11.50 -16.91 -21.12
CA PRO A 83 -11.77 -18.08 -21.97
C PRO A 83 -11.86 -19.36 -21.12
N ALA A 84 -12.45 -20.42 -21.68
CA ALA A 84 -12.61 -21.70 -20.99
C ALA A 84 -12.12 -22.87 -21.85
N GLY A 85 -11.82 -24.01 -21.22
CA GLY A 85 -11.33 -25.22 -21.86
C GLY A 85 -10.10 -24.96 -22.75
N GLU A 86 -10.07 -25.56 -23.94
CA GLU A 86 -8.95 -25.41 -24.89
C GLU A 86 -8.68 -23.96 -25.30
N ALA A 87 -9.71 -23.09 -25.32
CA ALA A 87 -9.51 -21.68 -25.62
C ALA A 87 -8.71 -20.98 -24.52
N PHE A 88 -8.87 -21.41 -23.27
CA PHE A 88 -8.05 -20.93 -22.16
C PHE A 88 -6.61 -21.39 -22.31
N ASP A 89 -6.38 -22.65 -22.68
CA ASP A 89 -5.03 -23.18 -22.82
C ASP A 89 -4.26 -22.49 -23.95
N ARG A 90 -4.92 -22.19 -25.09
CA ARG A 90 -4.35 -21.37 -26.17
C ARG A 90 -4.04 -19.95 -25.70
N ALA A 91 -4.97 -19.31 -24.98
CA ALA A 91 -4.76 -17.96 -24.46
C ALA A 91 -3.62 -17.92 -23.44
N ALA A 92 -3.53 -18.90 -22.54
CA ALA A 92 -2.47 -19.02 -21.55
C ALA A 92 -1.10 -19.23 -22.19
N ALA A 93 -1.01 -20.04 -23.26
CA ALA A 93 0.22 -20.18 -24.04
C ALA A 93 0.63 -18.84 -24.67
N TRP A 94 -0.32 -18.11 -25.27
CA TRP A 94 -0.07 -16.80 -25.86
C TRP A 94 0.31 -15.73 -24.82
N TRP A 95 -0.35 -15.66 -23.66
CA TRP A 95 -0.02 -14.69 -22.63
C TRP A 95 1.43 -14.82 -22.16
N LYS A 96 1.97 -16.04 -22.05
CA LYS A 96 3.39 -16.25 -21.71
C LYS A 96 4.35 -15.66 -22.73
N THR A 97 3.96 -15.54 -24.00
CA THR A 97 4.82 -14.94 -25.04
C THR A 97 4.87 -13.41 -24.96
N ILE A 98 4.05 -12.78 -24.12
CA ILE A 98 4.08 -11.33 -23.87
C ILE A 98 5.18 -10.97 -22.87
N ALA A 99 5.67 -11.94 -22.10
CA ALA A 99 6.73 -11.72 -21.14
C ALA A 99 8.01 -11.23 -21.82
N THR A 100 8.71 -10.30 -21.17
CA THR A 100 10.00 -9.78 -21.63
C THR A 100 10.99 -10.91 -21.87
N GLU A 101 11.63 -10.89 -23.05
CA GLU A 101 12.56 -11.93 -23.47
C GLU A 101 13.88 -11.90 -22.68
N PRO A 102 14.52 -13.06 -22.44
CA PRO A 102 15.85 -13.11 -21.84
C PRO A 102 16.86 -12.28 -22.64
N GLY A 103 17.56 -11.38 -21.96
CA GLY A 103 18.55 -10.50 -22.61
C GLY A 103 17.99 -9.21 -23.18
N ALA A 104 16.69 -8.93 -23.01
CA ALA A 104 16.11 -7.63 -23.34
C ALA A 104 16.89 -6.48 -22.66
N GLY A 105 17.11 -5.41 -23.43
CA GLY A 105 17.73 -4.19 -22.92
C GLY A 105 16.74 -3.35 -22.11
N PHE A 106 17.25 -2.66 -21.10
CA PHE A 106 16.49 -1.71 -20.28
C PHE A 106 17.25 -0.39 -20.20
N ASP A 107 16.55 0.75 -20.27
CA ASP A 107 17.18 2.07 -20.15
C ASP A 107 17.84 2.28 -18.78
N ASP A 108 17.23 1.72 -17.72
CA ASP A 108 17.78 1.69 -16.36
C ASP A 108 17.31 0.45 -15.59
N VAL A 109 18.12 -0.01 -14.64
CA VAL A 109 17.84 -1.16 -13.76
C VAL A 109 18.15 -0.83 -12.31
N LYS A 110 17.14 -0.31 -11.59
CA LYS A 110 17.19 -0.22 -10.13
C LYS A 110 17.04 -1.59 -9.48
N ARG A 111 17.96 -1.93 -8.57
CA ARG A 111 17.92 -3.13 -7.72
C ARG A 111 17.62 -2.74 -6.27
N ILE A 112 16.75 -3.50 -5.62
CA ILE A 112 16.34 -3.31 -4.23
C ILE A 112 16.46 -4.66 -3.52
N ASP A 113 17.09 -4.69 -2.35
CA ASP A 113 17.13 -5.87 -1.49
C ASP A 113 15.85 -5.94 -0.65
N GLY A 114 14.97 -6.89 -0.98
CA GLY A 114 13.73 -7.13 -0.24
C GLY A 114 13.96 -7.65 1.18
N SER A 115 15.12 -8.25 1.46
CA SER A 115 15.46 -8.80 2.78
C SER A 115 15.80 -7.72 3.79
N ALA A 116 16.23 -6.55 3.31
CA ALA A 116 16.51 -5.38 4.12
C ALA A 116 15.27 -4.50 4.37
N LEU A 117 14.14 -4.81 3.71
CA LEU A 117 12.90 -4.06 3.91
C LEU A 117 12.28 -4.39 5.27
N GLU A 118 11.76 -3.37 5.91
CA GLU A 118 10.88 -3.47 7.07
C GLU A 118 9.52 -2.82 6.73
N PRO A 119 8.49 -2.92 7.60
CA PRO A 119 7.22 -2.23 7.35
C PRO A 119 7.45 -0.73 7.13
N VAL A 120 6.84 -0.17 6.08
CA VAL A 120 7.08 1.22 5.63
C VAL A 120 5.88 2.09 5.94
N VAL A 121 6.15 3.34 6.32
CA VAL A 121 5.14 4.36 6.54
C VAL A 121 5.58 5.69 5.95
N THR A 122 4.68 6.40 5.29
CA THR A 122 4.95 7.79 4.87
C THR A 122 4.93 8.73 6.07
N TRP A 123 5.89 9.65 6.13
CA TRP A 123 5.92 10.73 7.12
C TRP A 123 5.52 12.09 6.52
N GLY A 124 5.53 12.23 5.18
CA GLY A 124 5.27 13.51 4.50
C GLY A 124 3.95 13.56 3.74
N ILE A 125 3.92 14.40 2.71
CA ILE A 125 2.73 14.75 1.91
C ILE A 125 2.72 14.14 0.50
N ASN A 126 3.66 13.23 0.24
CA ASN A 126 3.65 12.38 -0.95
C ASN A 126 4.23 10.99 -0.58
N PRO A 127 4.14 9.98 -1.47
CA PRO A 127 4.61 8.63 -1.17
C PRO A 127 6.14 8.47 -1.11
N GLU A 128 6.92 9.36 -1.72
CA GLU A 128 8.40 9.30 -1.64
C GLU A 128 8.88 9.62 -0.22
N MET A 129 8.13 10.46 0.50
CA MET A 129 8.40 10.85 1.88
C MET A 129 7.98 9.75 2.84
N SER A 130 8.70 8.63 2.80
CA SER A 130 8.50 7.46 3.66
C SER A 130 9.79 6.97 4.31
N VAL A 131 9.62 6.19 5.37
CA VAL A 131 10.70 5.56 6.15
C VAL A 131 10.25 4.19 6.61
N GLY A 132 11.22 3.33 6.93
CA GLY A 132 10.92 2.12 7.71
C GLY A 132 10.37 2.48 9.09
N VAL A 133 9.50 1.64 9.64
CA VAL A 133 8.77 1.92 10.89
C VAL A 133 9.71 2.21 12.07
N ASN A 134 10.91 1.63 12.10
CA ASN A 134 11.90 1.87 13.17
C ASN A 134 12.91 2.96 12.83
N GLN A 135 12.79 3.61 11.67
CA GLN A 135 13.67 4.68 11.24
C GLN A 135 13.16 6.05 11.70
N ARG A 136 14.08 7.01 11.69
CA ARG A 136 13.83 8.40 12.05
C ARG A 136 13.44 9.21 10.82
N ILE A 137 12.57 10.18 11.00
CA ILE A 137 12.17 11.12 9.94
C ILE A 137 13.42 11.93 9.52
N PRO A 138 13.74 12.02 8.22
CA PRO A 138 14.92 12.73 7.75
C PRO A 138 14.83 14.24 8.01
N ALA A 139 15.98 14.88 8.20
CA ALA A 139 16.06 16.33 8.27
C ALA A 139 15.96 16.94 6.86
N PRO A 140 15.34 18.12 6.68
CA PRO A 140 15.32 18.80 5.39
C PRO A 140 16.71 18.96 4.77
N GLU A 141 17.74 19.12 5.62
CA GLU A 141 19.13 19.31 5.20
C GLU A 141 19.75 18.08 4.54
N SER A 142 19.21 16.87 4.77
CA SER A 142 19.66 15.64 4.10
C SER A 142 19.09 15.49 2.69
N ALA A 143 18.09 16.28 2.30
CA ALA A 143 17.54 16.30 0.96
C ALA A 143 18.33 17.25 0.03
N PRO A 144 18.28 17.03 -1.30
CA PRO A 144 18.79 17.98 -2.29
C PRO A 144 18.25 19.39 -2.04
N GLU A 145 19.06 20.43 -2.29
CA GLU A 145 18.72 21.81 -1.95
C GLU A 145 17.36 22.26 -2.50
N ALA A 146 17.04 21.85 -3.74
CA ALA A 146 15.78 22.16 -4.40
C ALA A 146 14.54 21.51 -3.73
N GLU A 147 14.71 20.44 -2.97
CA GLU A 147 13.62 19.70 -2.32
C GLU A 147 13.41 20.09 -0.85
N ARG A 148 14.39 20.76 -0.23
CA ARG A 148 14.33 21.15 1.19
C ARG A 148 13.09 21.98 1.55
N PRO A 149 12.61 22.93 0.72
CA PRO A 149 11.37 23.65 1.02
C PRO A 149 10.17 22.72 1.17
N THR A 150 10.02 21.74 0.28
CA THR A 150 8.94 20.74 0.32
C THR A 150 9.04 19.85 1.56
N TYR A 151 10.25 19.48 1.98
CA TYR A 151 10.45 18.75 3.25
C TYR A 151 10.01 19.56 4.46
N ARG A 152 10.33 20.87 4.51
CA ARG A 152 9.87 21.76 5.60
C ARG A 152 8.35 21.91 5.60
N GLU A 153 7.74 22.08 4.43
CA GLU A 153 6.28 22.13 4.29
C GLU A 153 5.62 20.83 4.78
N ALA A 154 6.16 19.68 4.36
CA ALA A 154 5.65 18.37 4.77
C ALA A 154 5.70 18.19 6.29
N LEU A 155 6.85 18.51 6.92
CA LEU A 155 7.00 18.44 8.38
C LEU A 155 6.02 19.36 9.11
N ALA A 156 5.88 20.61 8.65
CA ALA A 156 4.96 21.59 9.24
C ALA A 156 3.49 21.14 9.10
N HIS A 157 3.09 20.67 7.92
CA HIS A 157 1.73 20.18 7.69
C HIS A 157 1.41 18.97 8.58
N MET A 158 2.29 17.97 8.56
CA MET A 158 2.13 16.73 9.30
C MET A 158 2.26 16.93 10.83
N GLY A 159 2.91 18.01 11.25
CA GLY A 159 3.19 18.29 12.67
C GLY A 159 4.30 17.40 13.20
N PHE A 160 5.33 17.19 12.39
CA PHE A 160 6.46 16.33 12.68
C PHE A 160 7.77 17.13 12.80
N GLU A 161 8.65 16.67 13.67
CA GLU A 161 10.02 17.16 13.83
C GLU A 161 11.00 16.22 13.11
N ALA A 162 12.07 16.79 12.56
CA ALA A 162 13.17 16.02 12.00
C ALA A 162 13.86 15.18 13.10
N GLY A 163 14.27 13.96 12.75
CA GLY A 163 14.99 13.06 13.66
C GLY A 163 14.10 12.32 14.67
N GLN A 164 12.80 12.63 14.79
CA GLN A 164 11.90 11.83 15.61
C GLN A 164 11.65 10.45 14.97
N LEU A 165 11.27 9.46 15.78
CA LEU A 165 10.80 8.18 15.28
C LEU A 165 9.37 8.31 14.76
N ILE A 166 9.06 7.65 13.63
CA ILE A 166 7.68 7.62 13.12
C ILE A 166 6.80 6.68 13.95
N LYS A 167 7.36 5.59 14.46
CA LYS A 167 6.70 4.71 15.44
C LYS A 167 6.31 5.50 16.68
N GLY A 168 5.07 5.34 17.10
CA GLY A 168 4.48 6.07 18.22
C GLY A 168 3.73 7.35 17.83
N ALA A 169 3.81 7.80 16.58
CA ALA A 169 3.01 8.93 16.10
C ALA A 169 1.50 8.63 16.26
N LYS A 170 0.80 9.48 17.01
CA LYS A 170 -0.64 9.30 17.30
C LYS A 170 -1.49 9.41 16.04
N ILE A 171 -2.51 8.59 15.96
CA ILE A 171 -3.51 8.64 14.90
C ILE A 171 -4.90 8.89 15.48
N ASP A 172 -5.76 9.50 14.69
CA ASP A 172 -7.17 9.75 15.02
C ASP A 172 -8.08 8.83 14.18
N VAL A 173 -7.63 8.44 12.99
CA VAL A 173 -8.40 7.66 12.03
C VAL A 173 -7.55 6.51 11.48
N ALA A 174 -8.15 5.33 11.35
CA ALA A 174 -7.53 4.19 10.67
C ALA A 174 -8.42 3.75 9.50
N PHE A 175 -7.85 3.59 8.31
CA PHE A 175 -8.61 3.28 7.11
C PHE A 175 -7.93 2.18 6.29
N VAL A 176 -8.60 1.03 6.23
CA VAL A 176 -8.24 -0.06 5.32
C VAL A 176 -9.25 -0.08 4.20
N GLY A 177 -8.79 0.25 2.99
CA GLY A 177 -9.59 0.24 1.78
C GLY A 177 -8.95 1.09 0.69
N SER A 178 -9.36 0.85 -0.56
CA SER A 178 -9.01 1.56 -1.80
C SER A 178 -8.93 0.53 -2.94
N CYS A 179 -8.75 1.01 -4.18
CA CYS A 179 -8.37 0.13 -5.29
C CYS A 179 -6.96 -0.47 -5.12
N THR A 180 -6.11 0.13 -4.28
CA THR A 180 -4.73 -0.31 -4.02
C THR A 180 -4.66 -1.46 -3.03
N ASN A 181 -5.35 -1.32 -1.89
CA ASN A 181 -5.32 -2.26 -0.77
C ASN A 181 -6.69 -2.36 -0.10
N GLY A 182 -7.57 -3.13 -0.74
CA GLY A 182 -8.94 -3.42 -0.32
C GLY A 182 -9.44 -4.75 -0.89
N ARG A 183 -8.52 -5.60 -1.36
CA ARG A 183 -8.81 -6.92 -1.92
C ARG A 183 -8.93 -7.94 -0.80
N LEU A 184 -9.28 -9.18 -1.15
CA LEU A 184 -9.55 -10.19 -0.13
C LEU A 184 -8.29 -10.54 0.68
N SER A 185 -7.12 -10.62 0.03
CA SER A 185 -5.84 -10.85 0.74
C SER A 185 -5.49 -9.71 1.71
N ASP A 186 -5.73 -8.45 1.30
CA ASP A 186 -5.51 -7.27 2.15
C ASP A 186 -6.38 -7.33 3.42
N LEU A 187 -7.67 -7.67 3.26
CA LEU A 187 -8.61 -7.77 4.36
C LEU A 187 -8.25 -8.93 5.30
N ARG A 188 -7.79 -10.07 4.77
CA ARG A 188 -7.30 -11.17 5.60
C ARG A 188 -6.07 -10.77 6.42
N ALA A 189 -5.12 -10.06 5.81
CA ALA A 189 -3.92 -9.58 6.50
C ALA A 189 -4.27 -8.60 7.63
N ALA A 190 -5.16 -7.64 7.37
CA ALA A 190 -5.65 -6.72 8.40
C ALA A 190 -6.45 -7.46 9.49
N ALA A 191 -7.28 -8.44 9.13
CA ALA A 191 -8.07 -9.23 10.08
C ALA A 191 -7.20 -10.09 11.01
N ALA A 192 -6.07 -10.62 10.51
CA ALA A 192 -5.13 -11.39 11.33
C ALA A 192 -4.61 -10.55 12.52
N VAL A 193 -4.35 -9.27 12.30
CA VAL A 193 -3.96 -8.30 13.34
C VAL A 193 -5.16 -7.86 14.17
N ALA A 194 -6.30 -7.58 13.53
CA ALA A 194 -7.53 -7.15 14.22
C ALA A 194 -7.99 -8.14 15.31
N LYS A 195 -7.77 -9.45 15.13
CA LYS A 195 -8.07 -10.49 16.13
C LYS A 195 -7.30 -10.36 17.45
N LYS A 196 -6.21 -9.60 17.47
CA LYS A 196 -5.30 -9.51 18.62
C LYS A 196 -5.66 -8.41 19.61
N GLY A 197 -6.63 -7.54 19.29
CA GLY A 197 -6.98 -6.41 20.15
C GLY A 197 -8.28 -5.72 19.78
N LYS A 198 -8.54 -4.60 20.44
CA LYS A 198 -9.65 -3.69 20.13
C LYS A 198 -9.08 -2.37 19.64
N VAL A 199 -9.80 -1.72 18.73
CA VAL A 199 -9.53 -0.35 18.28
C VAL A 199 -9.48 0.57 19.50
N ALA A 200 -8.47 1.42 19.56
CA ALA A 200 -8.32 2.38 20.64
C ALA A 200 -9.53 3.34 20.68
N GLN A 201 -10.01 3.68 21.88
CA GLN A 201 -11.27 4.42 22.06
C GLN A 201 -11.36 5.76 21.32
N HIS A 202 -10.21 6.41 21.10
CA HIS A 202 -10.12 7.70 20.40
C HIS A 202 -9.96 7.56 18.88
N VAL A 203 -9.78 6.34 18.37
CA VAL A 203 -9.55 6.09 16.94
C VAL A 203 -10.84 5.71 16.25
N ARG A 204 -11.16 6.43 15.17
CA ARG A 204 -12.21 6.04 14.23
C ARG A 204 -11.63 5.10 13.17
N ALA A 205 -11.97 3.81 13.24
CA ALA A 205 -11.43 2.80 12.33
C ALA A 205 -12.47 2.32 11.30
N LEU A 206 -12.09 2.30 10.02
CA LEU A 206 -12.94 1.99 8.88
C LEU A 206 -12.34 0.84 8.06
N ILE A 207 -13.17 -0.13 7.69
CA ILE A 207 -12.84 -1.15 6.70
C ILE A 207 -13.77 -1.02 5.50
N VAL A 208 -13.20 -0.85 4.32
CA VAL A 208 -13.92 -0.65 3.07
C VAL A 208 -13.43 -1.65 2.02
N PRO A 209 -14.24 -2.66 1.66
CA PRO A 209 -13.89 -3.60 0.60
C PRO A 209 -13.73 -2.88 -0.75
N GLY A 210 -12.79 -3.35 -1.58
CA GLY A 210 -12.50 -2.74 -2.88
C GLY A 210 -13.56 -3.01 -3.94
N SER A 211 -14.43 -4.01 -3.76
CA SER A 211 -15.56 -4.30 -4.64
C SER A 211 -16.67 -5.05 -3.91
N GLN A 212 -17.86 -5.10 -4.52
CA GLN A 212 -18.99 -5.88 -4.00
C GLN A 212 -18.67 -7.40 -3.96
N GLN A 213 -17.87 -7.89 -4.90
CA GLN A 213 -17.44 -9.30 -4.91
C GLN A 213 -16.50 -9.59 -3.74
N VAL A 214 -15.55 -8.68 -3.46
CA VAL A 214 -14.65 -8.80 -2.31
C VAL A 214 -15.43 -8.71 -1.00
N ALA A 215 -16.39 -7.80 -0.89
CA ALA A 215 -17.25 -7.68 0.30
C ALA A 215 -17.97 -9.01 0.59
N LYS A 216 -18.65 -9.59 -0.42
CA LYS A 216 -19.32 -10.88 -0.28
C LYS A 216 -18.38 -12.01 0.11
N ALA A 217 -17.19 -12.08 -0.48
CA ALA A 217 -16.20 -13.10 -0.14
C ALA A 217 -15.67 -12.94 1.29
N ALA A 218 -15.37 -11.71 1.72
CA ALA A 218 -14.93 -11.40 3.08
C ALA A 218 -16.03 -11.67 4.12
N GLU A 219 -17.29 -11.41 3.78
CA GLU A 219 -18.45 -11.72 4.62
C GLU A 219 -18.65 -13.23 4.75
N ALA A 220 -18.53 -13.99 3.65
CA ALA A 220 -18.59 -15.45 3.66
C ALA A 220 -17.48 -16.10 4.51
N GLU A 221 -16.33 -15.43 4.65
CA GLU A 221 -15.23 -15.84 5.53
C GLU A 221 -15.36 -15.33 6.98
N GLY A 222 -16.41 -14.57 7.31
CA GLY A 222 -16.60 -13.99 8.64
C GLY A 222 -15.62 -12.86 8.97
N LEU A 223 -14.90 -12.30 7.98
CA LEU A 223 -13.93 -11.23 8.23
C LEU A 223 -14.61 -9.95 8.75
N HIS A 224 -15.81 -9.65 8.25
CA HIS A 224 -16.59 -8.50 8.71
C HIS A 224 -16.87 -8.56 10.22
N GLU A 225 -17.21 -9.74 10.75
CA GLU A 225 -17.45 -9.95 12.18
C GLU A 225 -16.17 -9.75 12.99
N VAL A 226 -15.03 -10.26 12.50
CA VAL A 226 -13.72 -10.04 13.15
C VAL A 226 -13.44 -8.56 13.31
N PHE A 227 -13.66 -7.78 12.24
CA PHE A 227 -13.45 -6.33 12.26
C PHE A 227 -14.42 -5.62 13.20
N GLN A 228 -15.72 -5.94 13.13
CA GLN A 228 -16.74 -5.34 13.99
C GLN A 228 -16.49 -5.66 15.46
N GLN A 229 -16.14 -6.91 15.78
CA GLN A 229 -15.76 -7.30 17.13
C GLN A 229 -14.55 -6.50 17.61
N ALA A 230 -13.55 -6.29 16.77
CA ALA A 230 -12.40 -5.45 17.11
C ALA A 230 -12.75 -3.96 17.25
N GLY A 231 -13.92 -3.50 16.82
CA GLY A 231 -14.37 -2.10 16.91
C GLY A 231 -14.19 -1.31 15.61
N PHE A 232 -13.85 -1.97 14.50
CA PHE A 232 -13.84 -1.34 13.20
C PHE A 232 -15.26 -1.20 12.63
N GLN A 233 -15.49 -0.13 11.89
CA GLN A 233 -16.73 0.07 11.14
C GLN A 233 -16.62 -0.61 9.78
N TRP A 234 -17.43 -1.64 9.55
CA TRP A 234 -17.57 -2.29 8.24
C TRP A 234 -18.41 -1.41 7.30
N ARG A 235 -17.81 -0.93 6.21
CA ARG A 235 -18.47 -0.07 5.21
C ARG A 235 -18.80 -0.85 3.94
N LYS A 236 -19.73 -0.29 3.16
CA LYS A 236 -20.01 -0.77 1.80
C LYS A 236 -18.82 -0.53 0.89
N ALA A 237 -18.63 -1.42 -0.10
CA ALA A 237 -17.54 -1.29 -1.05
C ALA A 237 -17.61 0.02 -1.86
N GLY A 238 -16.46 0.68 -2.02
CA GLY A 238 -16.34 1.94 -2.76
C GLY A 238 -15.04 2.70 -2.47
N CYS A 239 -14.87 3.88 -3.06
CA CYS A 239 -13.67 4.70 -2.87
C CYS A 239 -13.56 5.29 -1.44
N SER A 240 -14.70 5.66 -0.81
CA SER A 240 -14.76 6.19 0.56
C SER A 240 -13.68 7.27 0.81
N MET A 241 -12.97 7.20 1.94
CA MET A 241 -11.95 8.14 2.35
C MET A 241 -10.68 8.12 1.49
N CYS A 242 -10.52 7.18 0.54
CA CYS A 242 -9.39 7.21 -0.41
C CYS A 242 -9.40 8.47 -1.29
N LEU A 243 -10.58 9.05 -1.53
CA LEU A 243 -10.78 10.31 -2.26
C LEU A 243 -11.65 11.31 -1.49
N GLY A 244 -12.25 10.91 -0.36
CA GLY A 244 -13.08 11.80 0.47
C GLY A 244 -14.36 12.26 -0.23
N MET A 245 -14.93 11.43 -1.13
CA MET A 245 -16.12 11.80 -1.92
C MET A 245 -17.45 11.65 -1.17
N ASN A 246 -17.43 10.97 -0.03
CA ASN A 246 -18.60 10.69 0.79
C ASN A 246 -18.40 11.25 2.21
N ASP A 247 -19.29 10.89 3.14
CA ASP A 247 -19.18 11.34 4.53
C ASP A 247 -17.96 10.76 5.27
N ASP A 248 -17.30 9.73 4.71
CA ASP A 248 -16.01 9.26 5.21
C ASP A 248 -14.90 10.22 4.78
N LYS A 249 -14.68 11.26 5.60
CA LYS A 249 -13.62 12.26 5.43
C LYS A 249 -12.88 12.52 6.74
N LEU A 250 -11.69 13.07 6.63
CA LEU A 250 -10.98 13.66 7.76
C LEU A 250 -11.66 14.97 8.18
N GLN A 251 -11.59 15.28 9.47
CA GLN A 251 -12.10 16.49 10.07
C GLN A 251 -10.95 17.29 10.69
N GLY A 252 -10.85 18.58 10.35
CA GLY A 252 -9.79 19.45 10.86
C GLY A 252 -8.40 18.84 10.64
N ARG A 253 -7.62 18.76 11.72
CA ARG A 253 -6.24 18.25 11.71
C ARG A 253 -6.13 16.75 11.99
N GLU A 254 -7.18 15.95 11.89
CA GLU A 254 -7.09 14.48 12.11
C GLU A 254 -5.91 13.85 11.33
N MET A 255 -5.24 12.89 11.97
CA MET A 255 -4.18 12.05 11.40
C MET A 255 -4.74 10.68 11.06
N SER A 256 -4.72 10.31 9.77
CA SER A 256 -5.11 8.99 9.30
C SER A 256 -3.90 8.07 9.13
N ALA A 257 -3.96 6.85 9.68
CA ALA A 257 -3.28 5.71 9.09
C ALA A 257 -4.15 5.16 7.95
N SER A 258 -3.60 5.00 6.75
CA SER A 258 -4.37 4.69 5.54
C SER A 258 -3.67 3.67 4.65
N SER A 259 -4.44 2.70 4.12
CA SER A 259 -3.94 1.79 3.08
C SER A 259 -4.11 2.34 1.65
N SER A 260 -4.60 3.59 1.49
CA SER A 260 -4.71 4.27 0.19
C SER A 260 -3.34 4.50 -0.48
N ASN A 261 -3.34 4.94 -1.74
CA ASN A 261 -2.11 5.24 -2.50
C ASN A 261 -1.67 6.70 -2.47
N ARG A 262 -2.51 7.64 -2.00
CA ARG A 262 -2.22 9.08 -2.07
C ARG A 262 -2.47 9.79 -0.74
N ASN A 263 -1.52 10.64 -0.35
CA ASN A 263 -1.50 11.41 0.90
C ASN A 263 -1.21 12.91 0.70
N PHE A 264 -1.40 13.45 -0.51
CA PHE A 264 -1.28 14.89 -0.71
C PHE A 264 -2.34 15.66 0.11
N ILE A 265 -2.01 16.89 0.49
CA ILE A 265 -2.84 17.74 1.37
C ILE A 265 -4.26 17.87 0.79
N GLY A 266 -5.28 17.64 1.61
CA GLY A 266 -6.69 17.71 1.19
C GLY A 266 -7.24 16.44 0.56
N ARG A 267 -6.42 15.41 0.29
CA ARG A 267 -6.86 14.21 -0.43
C ARG A 267 -8.05 13.48 0.22
N GLN A 268 -8.08 13.44 1.55
CA GLN A 268 -9.13 12.74 2.31
C GLN A 268 -10.21 13.71 2.84
N GLY A 269 -10.41 14.84 2.15
CA GLY A 269 -11.47 15.79 2.39
C GLY A 269 -11.03 17.04 3.17
N SER A 270 -10.38 16.89 4.32
CA SER A 270 -9.94 18.07 5.10
C SER A 270 -8.67 18.70 4.51
N PRO A 271 -8.64 20.02 4.24
CA PRO A 271 -7.44 20.72 3.77
C PRO A 271 -6.31 20.75 4.81
N THR A 272 -6.62 20.50 6.09
CA THR A 272 -5.62 20.41 7.17
C THR A 272 -5.44 18.99 7.71
N GLY A 273 -6.13 18.02 7.12
CA GLY A 273 -6.01 16.61 7.46
C GLY A 273 -4.67 16.04 7.05
N ARG A 274 -4.22 15.01 7.77
CA ARG A 274 -2.89 14.43 7.64
C ARG A 274 -3.03 12.93 7.39
N THR A 275 -2.26 12.38 6.47
CA THR A 275 -2.42 10.98 6.05
C THR A 275 -1.07 10.29 5.97
N LEU A 276 -0.94 9.18 6.69
CA LEU A 276 0.18 8.25 6.67
C LEU A 276 -0.23 7.03 5.83
N LEU A 277 0.49 6.74 4.76
CA LEU A 277 0.30 5.55 3.95
C LEU A 277 1.12 4.39 4.53
N MET A 278 0.49 3.24 4.73
CA MET A 278 1.14 2.02 5.19
C MET A 278 0.34 0.78 4.75
N SER A 279 0.87 -0.42 4.97
CA SER A 279 0.17 -1.68 4.63
C SER A 279 -1.13 -1.88 5.45
N PRO A 280 -2.13 -2.63 4.95
CA PRO A 280 -3.37 -2.91 5.68
C PRO A 280 -3.15 -3.47 7.10
N ALA A 281 -2.17 -4.34 7.25
CA ALA A 281 -1.83 -4.94 8.54
C ALA A 281 -1.23 -3.90 9.50
N MET A 282 -0.38 -2.99 9.01
CA MET A 282 0.13 -1.83 9.76
C MET A 282 -0.99 -0.86 10.17
N VAL A 283 -1.97 -0.60 9.28
CA VAL A 283 -3.13 0.23 9.63
C VAL A 283 -3.95 -0.43 10.75
N ALA A 284 -4.16 -1.75 10.68
CA ALA A 284 -4.87 -2.47 11.72
C ALA A 284 -4.12 -2.45 13.06
N ALA A 285 -2.79 -2.60 13.03
CA ALA A 285 -1.95 -2.45 14.22
C ALA A 285 -2.08 -1.05 14.82
N ALA A 286 -2.00 -0.01 13.97
CA ALA A 286 -2.13 1.37 14.41
C ALA A 286 -3.51 1.70 14.98
N ALA A 287 -4.57 1.09 14.44
CA ALA A 287 -5.92 1.23 14.95
C ALA A 287 -6.06 0.70 16.39
N ILE A 288 -5.42 -0.44 16.69
CA ILE A 288 -5.45 -1.07 18.01
C ILE A 288 -4.62 -0.26 19.02
N THR A 289 -3.43 0.19 18.65
CA THR A 289 -2.51 0.88 19.56
C THR A 289 -2.82 2.38 19.70
N GLY A 290 -3.59 2.97 18.78
CA GLY A 290 -3.82 4.41 18.70
C GLY A 290 -2.63 5.22 18.19
N ALA A 291 -1.64 4.56 17.60
CA ALA A 291 -0.42 5.17 17.09
C ALA A 291 0.23 4.30 16.02
N VAL A 292 1.13 4.86 15.20
CA VAL A 292 1.97 4.05 14.30
C VAL A 292 2.71 2.98 15.11
N ALA A 293 2.49 1.72 14.78
CA ALA A 293 3.05 0.57 15.47
C ALA A 293 3.72 -0.37 14.47
N ASP A 294 4.71 -1.14 14.91
CA ASP A 294 5.32 -2.16 14.07
C ASP A 294 4.44 -3.40 14.08
N VAL A 295 3.85 -3.74 12.92
CA VAL A 295 2.92 -4.87 12.80
C VAL A 295 3.54 -6.19 13.24
N ARG A 296 4.87 -6.34 13.15
CA ARG A 296 5.59 -7.56 13.55
C ARG A 296 5.43 -7.88 15.03
N GLU A 297 5.09 -6.90 15.86
CA GLU A 297 4.80 -7.08 17.29
C GLU A 297 3.41 -7.68 17.55
N MET A 298 2.60 -7.86 16.49
CA MET A 298 1.20 -8.30 16.56
C MET A 298 0.87 -9.50 15.66
N LEU A 299 1.87 -10.11 15.01
CA LEU A 299 1.68 -11.29 14.14
C LEU A 299 1.76 -12.59 14.95
#